data_AF-A0A9E5I428-F1
#
_entry.id   AF-A0A9E5I428-F1
#
_cell.length_a   1.000
_cell.length_b   1.000
_cell.length_c   1.000
_cell.angle_alpha   90.00
_cell.angle_beta   90.00
_cell.angle_gamma   90.00
#
_symmetry.space_group_name_H-M   'P 1'
#
loop_
_entity.id
_entity.type
_entity.pdbx_description
1 polymer ?
#
loop_
_entity_poly.entity_id
_entity_poly.type
_entity_poly.pdbx_seq_one_letter_code
_entity_poly.pdbx_strand_id
1 'polypeptide(L)'
;MATLESRLVSIVGDKTAKVLHEHFEMSSIGDLLRHYPRRYVVRGELSDIESLIEGEEVTIFAKVESTKVRRIPGRKGAIVETIVTDGRATLILTFFNQAWREKDLRAGRQGLFAGKVGVFKGKRQLAHPDYLLIPEGDDVDAAIGDFAGRYLPVYPATAKLPSWKIAQCVRLALDALEEISDYVPRELLDELHFPDFMTALREVHNPTSAEAAEIARQRLTFDEALLMQLFLVLRRNEVRAATTKNRAPRDNGLLAAFDSRIPFELTAGQKSVWNEISQDLASTHPMYRLLQGDVGS
;
A
#
# COMPACT_ATOMS: atom_id res chain seq x y z
N MET A 1 -23.58 -11.78 -4.16
CA MET A 1 -22.88 -10.50 -3.97
C MET A 1 -21.94 -10.67 -2.78
N ALA A 2 -20.86 -9.89 -2.69
CA ALA A 2 -19.75 -10.17 -1.76
C ALA A 2 -19.52 -9.02 -0.77
N THR A 3 -19.00 -9.35 0.40
CA THR A 3 -18.60 -8.41 1.46
C THR A 3 -17.07 -8.33 1.58
N LEU A 4 -16.54 -7.38 2.36
CA LEU A 4 -15.09 -7.30 2.63
C LEU A 4 -14.53 -8.60 3.23
N GLU A 5 -15.31 -9.32 4.03
CA GLU A 5 -14.90 -10.59 4.66
C GLU A 5 -15.00 -11.81 3.71
N SER A 6 -15.54 -11.60 2.50
CA SER A 6 -15.67 -12.69 1.53
C SER A 6 -14.31 -13.17 1.05
N ARG A 7 -14.16 -14.50 0.90
CA ARG A 7 -12.89 -15.12 0.50
C ARG A 7 -12.53 -14.75 -0.94
N LEU A 8 -11.24 -14.48 -1.18
CA LEU A 8 -10.75 -14.12 -2.53
C LEU A 8 -10.99 -15.23 -3.57
N VAL A 9 -10.92 -16.50 -3.16
CA VAL A 9 -11.03 -17.66 -4.06
C VAL A 9 -12.30 -17.62 -4.92
N SER A 10 -13.42 -17.12 -4.38
CA SER A 10 -14.69 -17.03 -5.13
C SER A 10 -14.73 -15.94 -6.19
N ILE A 11 -13.79 -14.99 -6.16
CA ILE A 11 -13.76 -13.83 -7.05
C ILE A 11 -12.64 -13.96 -8.09
N VAL A 12 -11.42 -14.28 -7.65
CA VAL A 12 -10.22 -14.26 -8.51
C VAL A 12 -9.77 -15.65 -8.97
N GLY A 13 -10.45 -16.70 -8.49
CA GLY A 13 -10.14 -18.10 -8.76
C GLY A 13 -8.99 -18.67 -7.92
N ASP A 14 -8.97 -19.99 -7.78
CA ASP A 14 -8.10 -20.74 -6.86
C ASP A 14 -6.60 -20.46 -7.06
N LYS A 15 -6.12 -20.50 -8.32
CA LYS A 15 -4.71 -20.28 -8.65
C LYS A 15 -4.22 -18.89 -8.25
N THR A 16 -5.00 -17.86 -8.56
CA THR A 16 -4.64 -16.46 -8.28
C THR A 16 -4.73 -16.17 -6.79
N ALA A 17 -5.79 -16.65 -6.13
CA ALA A 17 -5.96 -16.51 -4.69
C ALA A 17 -4.81 -17.17 -3.90
N LYS A 18 -4.35 -18.34 -4.35
CA LYS A 18 -3.18 -19.00 -3.75
C LYS A 18 -1.90 -18.15 -3.83
N VAL A 19 -1.63 -17.53 -4.98
CA VAL A 19 -0.46 -16.65 -5.15
C VAL A 19 -0.58 -15.39 -4.29
N LEU A 20 -1.77 -14.78 -4.21
CA LEU A 20 -2.05 -13.63 -3.36
C LEU A 20 -1.79 -13.96 -1.87
N HIS A 21 -2.27 -15.11 -1.42
CA HIS A 21 -2.04 -15.58 -0.05
C HIS A 21 -0.57 -15.87 0.23
N GLU A 22 0.12 -16.63 -0.62
CA GLU A 22 1.52 -17.02 -0.41
C GLU A 22 2.50 -15.83 -0.38
N HIS A 23 2.21 -14.76 -1.13
CA HIS A 23 3.14 -13.65 -1.31
C HIS A 23 2.75 -12.36 -0.58
N PHE A 24 1.48 -12.21 -0.21
CA PHE A 24 0.98 -10.99 0.42
C PHE A 24 0.08 -11.26 1.64
N GLU A 25 -0.13 -12.53 2.02
CA GLU A 25 -0.98 -12.93 3.15
C GLU A 25 -2.46 -12.52 2.99
N MET A 26 -2.88 -12.19 1.77
CA MET A 26 -4.25 -11.75 1.47
C MET A 26 -5.19 -12.95 1.29
N SER A 27 -6.29 -12.95 2.02
CA SER A 27 -7.27 -14.05 2.02
C SER A 27 -8.71 -13.60 1.76
N SER A 28 -9.02 -12.33 2.04
CA SER A 28 -10.34 -11.71 1.87
C SER A 28 -10.34 -10.60 0.82
N ILE A 29 -11.53 -10.22 0.35
CA ILE A 29 -11.72 -9.03 -0.50
C ILE A 29 -11.17 -7.78 0.19
N GLY A 30 -11.41 -7.63 1.49
CA GLY A 30 -10.92 -6.53 2.29
C GLY A 30 -9.39 -6.45 2.33
N ASP A 31 -8.69 -7.58 2.38
CA ASP A 31 -7.22 -7.59 2.35
C ASP A 31 -6.70 -7.07 1.01
N LEU A 32 -7.32 -7.52 -0.09
CA LEU A 32 -6.94 -7.11 -1.44
C LEU A 32 -7.25 -5.62 -1.70
N LEU A 33 -8.41 -5.13 -1.25
CA LEU A 33 -8.80 -3.72 -1.41
C LEU A 33 -8.06 -2.78 -0.44
N ARG A 34 -7.35 -3.31 0.57
CA ARG A 34 -6.40 -2.54 1.38
C ARG A 34 -4.98 -2.60 0.83
N HIS A 35 -4.75 -3.33 -0.26
CA HIS A 35 -3.48 -3.32 -0.97
C HIS A 35 -3.39 -2.09 -1.87
N TYR A 36 -3.11 -0.94 -1.29
CA TYR A 36 -3.17 0.33 -2.01
C TYR A 36 -2.03 0.49 -3.04
N PRO A 37 -2.29 1.18 -4.17
CA PRO A 37 -1.25 1.51 -5.12
C PRO A 37 -0.25 2.49 -4.51
N ARG A 38 1.04 2.33 -4.86
CA ARG A 38 2.12 3.23 -4.41
C ARG A 38 2.20 4.52 -5.21
N ARG A 39 1.84 4.45 -6.48
CA ARG A 39 1.85 5.57 -7.42
C ARG A 39 0.87 5.29 -8.56
N TYR A 40 0.57 6.33 -9.32
CA TYR A 40 -0.20 6.23 -10.56
C TYR A 40 0.69 6.62 -11.74
N VAL A 41 0.62 5.86 -12.82
CA VAL A 41 1.26 6.20 -14.09
C VAL A 41 0.19 6.77 -15.02
N VAL A 42 0.43 7.96 -15.57
CA VAL A 42 -0.49 8.58 -16.53
C VAL A 42 -0.32 7.89 -17.87
N ARG A 43 -1.42 7.42 -18.46
CA ARG A 43 -1.43 6.84 -19.79
C ARG A 43 -0.96 7.89 -20.80
N GLY A 44 0.12 7.58 -21.51
CA GLY A 44 0.78 8.51 -22.44
C GLY A 44 2.07 9.13 -21.89
N GLU A 45 2.31 9.04 -20.57
CA GLU A 45 3.56 9.48 -19.94
C GLU A 45 4.44 8.26 -19.63
N LEU A 46 5.64 8.25 -20.19
CA LEU A 46 6.58 7.17 -20.01
C LEU A 46 7.22 7.22 -18.62
N SER A 47 7.47 6.06 -18.02
CA SER A 47 8.13 5.96 -16.72
C SER A 47 9.58 6.39 -16.81
N ASP A 48 10.09 7.05 -15.77
CA ASP A 48 11.52 7.37 -15.69
C ASP A 48 12.36 6.10 -15.54
N ILE A 49 13.08 5.73 -16.60
CA ILE A 49 13.96 4.56 -16.63
C ILE A 49 15.29 4.84 -15.90
N GLU A 50 15.69 6.11 -15.76
CA GLU A 50 16.97 6.45 -15.15
C GLU A 50 17.00 6.22 -13.65
N SER A 51 15.87 6.37 -12.97
CA SER A 51 15.75 6.15 -11.52
C SER A 51 15.67 4.67 -11.10
N LEU A 52 15.66 3.72 -12.05
CA LEU A 52 15.58 2.28 -11.73
C LEU A 52 16.83 1.78 -10.98
N ILE A 53 16.62 1.16 -9.83
CA ILE A 53 17.66 0.62 -8.94
C ILE A 53 17.84 -0.89 -9.18
N GLU A 54 19.10 -1.35 -9.20
CA GLU A 54 19.41 -2.77 -9.36
C GLU A 54 18.87 -3.61 -8.19
N GLY A 55 18.28 -4.76 -8.51
CA GLY A 55 17.75 -5.71 -7.54
C GLY A 55 16.26 -5.51 -7.22
N GLU A 56 15.66 -4.39 -7.63
CA GLU A 56 14.24 -4.10 -7.38
C GLU A 56 13.33 -4.77 -8.40
N GLU A 57 12.15 -5.21 -7.94
CA GLU A 57 11.03 -5.59 -8.80
C GLU A 57 10.27 -4.33 -9.20
N VAL A 58 10.25 -4.02 -10.50
CA VAL A 58 9.66 -2.79 -11.01
C VAL A 58 8.58 -3.07 -12.04
N THR A 59 7.62 -2.16 -12.18
CA THR A 59 6.71 -2.09 -13.33
C THR A 59 6.88 -0.72 -13.98
N ILE A 60 7.25 -0.71 -15.26
CA ILE A 60 7.49 0.50 -16.05
C ILE A 60 6.56 0.56 -17.25
N PHE A 61 6.14 1.78 -17.60
CA PHE A 61 5.47 2.07 -18.85
C PHE A 61 6.49 2.61 -19.85
N ALA A 62 6.70 1.88 -20.95
CA ALA A 62 7.75 2.21 -21.92
C ALA A 62 7.30 1.93 -23.36
N LYS A 63 8.01 2.53 -24.32
CA LYS A 63 7.84 2.26 -25.74
C LYS A 63 8.93 1.32 -26.24
N VAL A 64 8.56 0.34 -27.06
CA VAL A 64 9.51 -0.53 -27.75
C VAL A 64 10.22 0.26 -28.85
N GLU A 65 11.54 0.35 -28.76
CA GLU A 65 12.40 1.00 -29.76
C GLU A 65 12.83 -0.01 -30.83
N SER A 66 13.31 -1.18 -30.41
CA SER A 66 13.72 -2.24 -31.34
C SER A 66 13.71 -3.60 -30.67
N THR A 67 13.58 -4.65 -31.48
CA THR A 67 13.71 -6.05 -31.03
C THR A 67 14.64 -6.79 -31.97
N LYS A 68 15.57 -7.58 -31.40
CA LYS A 68 16.52 -8.39 -32.14
C LYS A 68 16.49 -9.83 -31.63
N VAL A 69 16.39 -10.77 -32.56
CA VAL A 69 16.54 -12.20 -32.26
C VAL A 69 17.95 -12.66 -32.63
N ARG A 70 18.70 -13.12 -31.63
CA ARG A 70 20.02 -13.73 -31.83
C ARG A 70 19.92 -15.24 -31.62
N ARG A 71 20.13 -16.01 -32.68
CA ARG A 71 20.26 -17.47 -32.58
C ARG A 71 21.65 -17.82 -32.04
N ILE A 72 21.73 -18.79 -31.13
CA ILE A 72 23.01 -19.21 -30.56
C ILE A 72 23.62 -20.27 -31.49
N PRO A 73 24.78 -20.01 -32.12
CA PRO A 73 25.43 -20.99 -32.99
C PRO A 73 25.75 -22.28 -32.22
N GLY A 74 25.39 -23.44 -32.78
CA GLY A 74 25.67 -24.75 -32.18
C GLY A 74 24.78 -25.17 -31.00
N ARG A 75 23.78 -24.38 -30.60
CA ARG A 75 22.77 -24.76 -29.58
C ARG A 75 21.35 -24.55 -30.10
N LYS A 76 20.41 -25.39 -29.66
CA LYS A 76 18.97 -25.14 -29.84
C LYS A 76 18.56 -24.02 -28.87
N GLY A 77 18.57 -22.78 -29.35
CA GLY A 77 18.11 -21.64 -28.56
C GLY A 77 18.25 -20.30 -29.27
N ALA A 78 17.43 -19.34 -28.85
CA ALA A 78 17.44 -17.97 -29.34
C ALA A 78 17.31 -16.99 -28.17
N ILE A 79 18.03 -15.88 -28.25
CA ILE A 79 17.94 -14.78 -27.29
C ILE A 79 17.19 -13.66 -28.01
N VAL A 80 16.09 -13.19 -27.41
CA VAL A 80 15.38 -12.00 -27.86
C VAL A 80 15.82 -10.85 -26.96
N GLU A 81 16.45 -9.85 -27.55
CA GLU A 81 16.79 -8.59 -26.90
C GLU A 81 15.85 -7.52 -27.44
N THR A 82 14.97 -7.01 -26.60
CA THR A 82 14.09 -5.87 -26.90
C THR A 82 14.58 -4.66 -26.16
N ILE A 83 14.81 -3.55 -26.85
CA ILE A 83 15.14 -2.27 -26.23
C ILE A 83 13.84 -1.48 -26.06
N VAL A 84 13.55 -1.08 -24.84
CA VAL A 84 12.46 -0.15 -24.51
C VAL A 84 13.02 1.18 -24.05
N THR A 85 12.28 2.26 -24.30
CA THR A 85 12.68 3.62 -23.98
C THR A 85 11.52 4.42 -23.38
N ASP A 86 11.86 5.37 -22.53
CA ASP A 86 10.99 6.43 -22.03
C ASP A 86 11.15 7.76 -22.81
N GLY A 87 11.92 7.73 -23.91
CA GLY A 87 12.31 8.88 -24.70
C GLY A 87 13.61 9.55 -24.25
N ARG A 88 14.14 9.22 -23.07
CA ARG A 88 15.40 9.78 -22.52
C ARG A 88 16.46 8.70 -22.30
N ALA A 89 16.07 7.59 -21.68
CA ALA A 89 16.91 6.44 -21.39
C ALA A 89 16.37 5.17 -22.05
N THR A 90 17.18 4.11 -22.00
CA THR A 90 16.84 2.80 -22.56
C THR A 90 17.03 1.70 -21.53
N LEU A 91 16.20 0.67 -21.63
CA LEU A 91 16.28 -0.54 -20.82
C LEU A 91 16.21 -1.76 -21.74
N ILE A 92 17.02 -2.77 -21.45
CA ILE A 92 17.04 -4.01 -22.24
C ILE A 92 16.09 -5.02 -21.60
N LEU A 93 15.19 -5.59 -22.39
CA LEU A 93 14.40 -6.75 -22.02
C LEU A 93 15.03 -7.97 -22.68
N THR A 94 15.39 -8.98 -21.89
CA THR A 94 16.05 -10.19 -22.40
C THR A 94 15.17 -11.41 -22.19
N PHE A 95 14.91 -12.15 -23.26
CA PHE A 95 14.16 -13.40 -23.23
C PHE A 95 14.97 -14.53 -23.83
N PHE A 96 15.15 -15.61 -23.07
CA PHE A 96 15.78 -16.83 -23.55
C PHE A 96 14.74 -17.82 -24.12
N ASN A 97 15.02 -18.38 -25.28
CA ASN A 97 14.22 -19.39 -25.98
C ASN A 97 12.77 -18.99 -26.28
N GLN A 98 12.48 -17.69 -26.37
CA GLN A 98 11.14 -17.14 -26.60
C GLN A 98 11.08 -16.27 -27.87
N ALA A 99 11.61 -16.79 -28.98
CA ALA A 99 11.69 -16.08 -30.26
C ALA A 99 10.33 -15.57 -30.78
N TRP A 100 9.23 -16.18 -30.36
CA TRP A 100 7.87 -15.76 -30.71
C TRP A 100 7.54 -14.33 -30.27
N ARG A 101 8.19 -13.80 -29.22
CA ARG A 101 7.96 -12.44 -28.71
C ARG A 101 8.37 -11.33 -29.68
N GLU A 102 9.20 -11.63 -30.67
CA GLU A 102 9.53 -10.69 -31.76
C GLU A 102 8.28 -10.22 -32.52
N LYS A 103 7.26 -11.08 -32.61
CA LYS A 103 5.99 -10.72 -33.26
C LYS A 103 5.17 -9.73 -32.46
N ASP A 104 5.27 -9.74 -31.14
CA ASP A 104 4.49 -8.88 -30.24
C ASP A 104 5.22 -7.58 -29.94
N LEU A 105 6.53 -7.67 -29.64
CA LEU A 105 7.40 -6.57 -29.25
C LEU A 105 7.99 -5.87 -30.47
N ARG A 106 7.13 -5.31 -31.32
CA ARG A 106 7.57 -4.54 -32.49
C ARG A 106 7.88 -3.09 -32.10
N ALA A 107 8.81 -2.48 -32.83
CA ALA A 107 9.10 -1.05 -32.69
C ALA A 107 7.80 -0.24 -32.81
N GLY A 108 7.62 0.75 -31.94
CA GLY A 108 6.42 1.57 -31.88
C GLY A 108 5.42 1.16 -30.80
N ARG A 109 5.36 -0.12 -30.43
CA ARG A 109 4.45 -0.64 -29.41
C ARG A 109 4.72 -0.02 -28.05
N GLN A 110 3.68 0.26 -27.29
CA GLN A 110 3.77 0.71 -25.90
C GLN A 110 3.17 -0.34 -24.98
N GLY A 111 3.65 -0.40 -23.74
CA GLY A 111 3.15 -1.36 -22.77
C GLY A 111 3.73 -1.17 -21.39
N LEU A 112 3.14 -1.91 -20.44
CA LEU A 112 3.73 -2.13 -19.13
C LEU A 112 4.69 -3.31 -19.22
N PHE A 113 5.85 -3.16 -18.59
CA PHE A 113 6.87 -4.20 -18.46
C PHE A 113 7.20 -4.35 -16.98
N ALA A 114 7.09 -5.57 -16.46
CA ALA A 114 7.38 -5.86 -15.06
C ALA A 114 8.44 -6.94 -14.92
N GLY A 115 9.37 -6.72 -13.99
CA GLY A 115 10.36 -7.72 -13.61
C GLY A 115 11.48 -7.12 -12.78
N LYS A 116 12.41 -7.98 -12.39
CA LYS A 116 13.56 -7.61 -11.59
C LYS A 116 14.60 -6.86 -12.42
N VAL A 117 15.01 -5.68 -11.94
CA VAL A 117 16.13 -4.93 -12.51
C VAL A 117 17.42 -5.67 -12.22
N GLY A 118 18.15 -6.05 -13.27
CA GLY A 118 19.49 -6.58 -13.18
C GLY A 118 20.47 -5.78 -14.03
N VAL A 119 21.77 -5.97 -13.79
CA VAL A 119 22.82 -5.37 -14.63
C VAL A 119 23.59 -6.48 -15.34
N PHE A 120 23.72 -6.37 -16.66
CA PHE A 120 24.55 -7.26 -17.46
C PHE A 120 25.46 -6.45 -18.37
N LYS A 121 26.78 -6.69 -18.26
CA LYS A 121 27.82 -5.95 -18.99
C LYS A 121 27.67 -4.42 -18.87
N GLY A 122 27.35 -3.95 -17.65
CA GLY A 122 27.17 -2.53 -17.35
C GLY A 122 25.87 -1.91 -17.90
N LYS A 123 24.97 -2.70 -18.47
CA LYS A 123 23.65 -2.23 -18.94
C LYS A 123 22.55 -2.78 -18.07
N ARG A 124 21.60 -1.91 -17.69
CA ARG A 124 20.38 -2.31 -16.98
C ARG A 124 19.50 -3.14 -17.90
N GLN A 125 18.93 -4.20 -17.36
CA GLN A 125 18.03 -5.08 -18.07
C GLN A 125 16.95 -5.67 -17.15
N LEU A 126 15.82 -6.06 -17.76
CA LEU A 126 14.86 -6.98 -17.15
C LEU A 126 15.05 -8.34 -17.82
N ALA A 127 15.35 -9.36 -17.03
CA ALA A 127 15.45 -10.74 -17.52
C ALA A 127 14.09 -11.43 -17.41
N HIS A 128 13.58 -11.94 -18.52
CA HIS A 128 12.25 -12.54 -18.63
C HIS A 128 11.12 -11.69 -18.00
N PRO A 129 11.00 -10.40 -18.34
CA PRO A 129 9.92 -9.59 -17.80
C PRO A 129 8.57 -10.09 -18.32
N ASP A 130 7.56 -9.99 -17.48
CA ASP A 130 6.19 -10.03 -17.95
C ASP A 130 5.87 -8.69 -18.63
N TYR A 131 4.97 -8.71 -19.61
CA TYR A 131 4.50 -7.49 -20.24
C TYR A 131 3.02 -7.52 -20.53
N LEU A 132 2.44 -6.33 -20.59
CA LEU A 132 1.09 -6.09 -21.07
C LEU A 132 1.14 -4.93 -22.07
N LEU A 133 0.90 -5.24 -23.34
CA LEU A 133 0.97 -4.26 -24.43
C LEU A 133 -0.36 -3.53 -24.56
N ILE A 134 -0.27 -2.23 -24.85
CA ILE A 134 -1.44 -1.44 -25.24
C ILE A 134 -1.88 -1.90 -26.65
N PRO A 135 -3.19 -2.16 -26.87
CA PRO A 135 -3.76 -2.43 -28.19
C PRO A 135 -3.54 -1.27 -29.18
N GLU A 136 -3.44 -1.58 -30.48
CA GLU A 136 -3.37 -0.57 -31.55
C GLU A 136 -4.75 -0.41 -32.21
N GLY A 137 -5.14 0.82 -32.59
CA GLY A 137 -6.37 1.11 -33.38
C GLY A 137 -7.62 1.53 -32.56
N ASP A 138 -8.77 1.64 -33.25
CA ASP A 138 -10.11 2.00 -32.69
C ASP A 138 -10.71 0.92 -31.77
N ASP A 139 -10.01 -0.21 -31.58
CA ASP A 139 -10.35 -1.27 -30.62
C ASP A 139 -10.06 -0.87 -29.14
N VAL A 140 -9.95 0.44 -28.89
CA VAL A 140 -9.89 1.04 -27.55
C VAL A 140 -11.16 0.72 -26.76
N ASP A 141 -12.30 0.56 -27.46
CA ASP A 141 -13.59 0.19 -26.89
C ASP A 141 -13.71 -1.32 -26.58
N ALA A 142 -12.92 -2.21 -27.18
CA ALA A 142 -12.87 -3.62 -26.75
C ALA A 142 -11.98 -3.82 -25.51
N ALA A 143 -11.13 -2.84 -25.19
CA ALA A 143 -10.23 -2.81 -24.04
C ALA A 143 -10.83 -2.16 -22.78
N ILE A 144 -12.17 -2.02 -22.74
CA ILE A 144 -12.94 -1.40 -21.64
C ILE A 144 -12.66 -2.04 -20.26
N GLY A 145 -12.19 -3.29 -20.19
CA GLY A 145 -11.98 -3.98 -18.90
C GLY A 145 -10.61 -3.78 -18.23
N ASP A 146 -9.53 -3.56 -18.99
CA ASP A 146 -8.17 -3.71 -18.45
C ASP A 146 -7.36 -2.41 -18.34
N PHE A 147 -7.64 -1.42 -19.20
CA PHE A 147 -6.79 -0.23 -19.39
C PHE A 147 -7.59 1.07 -19.63
N ALA A 148 -8.87 1.10 -19.25
CA ALA A 148 -9.75 2.25 -19.49
C ALA A 148 -9.38 3.51 -18.68
N GLY A 149 -8.62 3.39 -17.59
CA GLY A 149 -8.23 4.52 -16.75
C GLY A 149 -7.09 5.36 -17.34
N ARG A 150 -7.24 6.69 -17.34
CA ARG A 150 -6.14 7.64 -17.62
C ARG A 150 -4.97 7.45 -16.65
N TYR A 151 -5.26 7.03 -15.42
CA TYR A 151 -4.29 6.81 -14.35
C TYR A 151 -4.20 5.32 -14.05
N LEU A 152 -3.04 4.74 -14.29
CA LEU A 152 -2.77 3.32 -14.08
C LEU A 152 -2.18 3.10 -12.69
N PRO A 153 -2.88 2.42 -11.77
CA PRO A 153 -2.36 2.15 -10.44
C PRO A 153 -1.16 1.19 -10.49
N VAL A 154 -0.08 1.56 -9.81
CA VAL A 154 1.11 0.72 -9.63
C VAL A 154 1.16 0.20 -8.19
N TYR A 155 0.89 -1.09 -8.03
CA TYR A 155 0.85 -1.79 -6.76
C TYR A 155 2.24 -2.31 -6.35
N PRO A 156 2.48 -2.51 -5.05
CA PRO A 156 3.55 -3.40 -4.61
C PRO A 156 3.33 -4.79 -5.23
N ALA A 157 4.24 -5.21 -6.09
CA ALA A 157 4.10 -6.40 -6.93
C ALA A 157 5.17 -7.45 -6.62
N THR A 158 4.97 -8.67 -7.11
CA THR A 158 5.99 -9.73 -7.09
C THR A 158 6.19 -10.31 -8.48
N ALA A 159 7.29 -11.04 -8.70
CA ALA A 159 7.57 -11.69 -9.99
C ALA A 159 6.42 -12.60 -10.50
N LYS A 160 5.65 -13.22 -9.60
CA LYS A 160 4.50 -14.06 -9.98
C LYS A 160 3.22 -13.26 -10.23
N LEU A 161 3.11 -12.08 -9.62
CA LEU A 161 1.91 -11.25 -9.65
C LEU A 161 2.28 -9.80 -9.96
N PRO A 162 2.46 -9.46 -11.25
CA PRO A 162 2.75 -8.09 -11.67
C PRO A 162 1.58 -7.15 -11.39
N SER A 163 1.89 -5.85 -11.30
CA SER A 163 0.95 -4.81 -10.86
C SER A 163 -0.39 -4.80 -11.60
N TRP A 164 -0.41 -5.04 -12.92
CA TRP A 164 -1.67 -5.04 -13.67
C TRP A 164 -2.57 -6.24 -13.33
N LYS A 165 -2.00 -7.39 -12.97
CA LYS A 165 -2.80 -8.54 -12.50
C LYS A 165 -3.42 -8.24 -11.15
N ILE A 166 -2.71 -7.53 -10.27
CA ILE A 166 -3.27 -7.03 -9.00
C ILE A 166 -4.42 -6.08 -9.31
N ALA A 167 -4.22 -5.11 -10.22
CA ALA A 167 -5.27 -4.18 -10.65
C ALA A 167 -6.51 -4.90 -11.19
N GLN A 168 -6.34 -5.96 -11.98
CA GLN A 168 -7.42 -6.83 -12.46
C GLN A 168 -8.18 -7.49 -11.31
N CYS A 169 -7.45 -8.06 -10.34
CA CYS A 169 -8.06 -8.69 -9.16
C CYS A 169 -8.86 -7.67 -8.34
N VAL A 170 -8.29 -6.47 -8.13
CA VAL A 170 -8.94 -5.36 -7.43
C VAL A 170 -10.22 -4.93 -8.14
N ARG A 171 -10.22 -4.81 -9.47
CA ARG A 171 -11.43 -4.49 -10.25
C ARG A 171 -12.51 -5.55 -10.05
N LEU A 172 -12.17 -6.83 -10.22
CA LEU A 172 -13.11 -7.93 -9.98
C LEU A 172 -13.68 -7.90 -8.56
N ALA A 173 -12.86 -7.56 -7.57
CA ALA A 173 -13.28 -7.41 -6.19
C ALA A 173 -14.22 -6.21 -5.98
N LEU A 174 -13.89 -5.04 -6.53
CA LEU A 174 -14.74 -3.83 -6.49
C LEU A 174 -16.08 -4.02 -7.20
N ASP A 175 -16.11 -4.78 -8.29
CA ASP A 175 -17.34 -5.05 -9.06
C ASP A 175 -18.23 -6.09 -8.38
N ALA A 176 -17.65 -7.01 -7.60
CA ALA A 176 -18.39 -8.01 -6.84
C ALA A 176 -18.89 -7.50 -5.47
N LEU A 177 -18.32 -6.40 -4.98
CA LEU A 177 -18.58 -5.84 -3.65
C LEU A 177 -19.99 -5.23 -3.58
N GLU A 178 -20.72 -5.57 -2.52
CA GLU A 178 -21.98 -4.92 -2.17
C GLU A 178 -21.76 -3.47 -1.75
N GLU A 179 -22.82 -2.68 -1.77
CA GLU A 179 -22.78 -1.33 -1.20
C GLU A 179 -22.48 -1.41 0.30
N ILE A 180 -21.42 -0.73 0.73
CA ILE A 180 -21.01 -0.66 2.12
C ILE A 180 -21.48 0.68 2.67
N SER A 181 -22.27 0.62 3.75
CA SER A 181 -22.67 1.81 4.49
C SER A 181 -21.44 2.47 5.12
N ASP A 182 -21.34 3.78 4.96
CA ASP A 182 -20.27 4.57 5.57
C ASP A 182 -20.45 4.61 7.10
N TYR A 183 -19.38 4.34 7.84
CA TYR A 183 -19.36 4.43 9.31
C TYR A 183 -19.12 5.85 9.81
N VAL A 184 -18.70 6.77 8.93
CA VAL A 184 -18.54 8.18 9.26
C VAL A 184 -19.84 8.92 8.97
N PRO A 185 -20.41 9.68 9.93
CA PRO A 185 -21.61 10.47 9.71
C PRO A 185 -21.45 11.44 8.54
N ARG A 186 -22.52 11.61 7.75
CA ARG A 186 -22.50 12.42 6.53
C ARG A 186 -22.06 13.86 6.79
N GLU A 187 -22.49 14.42 7.93
CA GLU A 187 -22.17 15.78 8.34
C GLU A 187 -20.65 16.00 8.47
N LEU A 188 -19.94 15.00 8.99
CA LEU A 188 -18.48 15.07 9.15
C LEU A 188 -17.76 14.91 7.82
N LEU A 189 -18.30 14.09 6.90
CA LEU A 189 -17.76 13.96 5.56
C LEU A 189 -17.86 15.25 4.76
N ASP A 190 -19.03 15.90 4.85
CA ASP A 190 -19.28 17.17 4.17
C ASP A 190 -18.39 18.29 4.75
N GLU A 191 -18.19 18.33 6.08
CA GLU A 191 -17.28 19.28 6.74
C GLU A 191 -15.82 19.09 6.30
N LEU A 192 -15.36 17.84 6.24
CA LEU A 192 -13.98 17.49 5.88
C LEU A 192 -13.75 17.40 4.36
N HIS A 193 -14.79 17.61 3.55
CA HIS A 193 -14.76 17.51 2.08
C HIS A 193 -14.28 16.13 1.60
N PHE A 194 -14.64 15.07 2.32
CA PHE A 194 -14.29 13.71 1.92
C PHE A 194 -15.42 13.01 1.16
N PRO A 195 -15.11 12.19 0.14
CA PRO A 195 -16.07 11.30 -0.48
C PRO A 195 -16.49 10.21 0.50
N ASP A 196 -17.61 9.52 0.24
CA ASP A 196 -18.00 8.33 1.00
C ASP A 196 -16.97 7.18 0.85
N PHE A 197 -17.02 6.21 1.76
CA PHE A 197 -16.07 5.10 1.82
C PHE A 197 -15.98 4.31 0.50
N MET A 198 -17.10 4.00 -0.15
CA MET A 198 -17.10 3.25 -1.41
C MET A 198 -16.47 4.05 -2.54
N THR A 199 -16.79 5.35 -2.62
CA THR A 199 -16.18 6.27 -3.58
C THR A 199 -14.68 6.41 -3.33
N ALA A 200 -14.25 6.57 -2.08
CA ALA A 200 -12.83 6.62 -1.73
C ALA A 200 -12.09 5.34 -2.15
N LEU A 201 -12.68 4.17 -1.89
CA LEU A 201 -12.09 2.90 -2.29
C LEU A 201 -11.98 2.73 -3.81
N ARG A 202 -12.98 3.22 -4.55
CA ARG A 202 -12.92 3.20 -6.02
C ARG A 202 -11.88 4.16 -6.57
N GLU A 203 -11.85 5.41 -6.07
CA GLU A 203 -10.93 6.45 -6.54
C GLU A 203 -9.47 6.15 -6.19
N VAL A 204 -9.18 5.51 -5.04
CA VAL A 204 -7.79 5.11 -4.74
C VAL A 204 -7.30 4.03 -5.70
N HIS A 205 -8.16 3.14 -6.19
CA HIS A 205 -7.75 2.04 -7.06
C HIS A 205 -7.87 2.36 -8.56
N ASN A 206 -8.91 3.09 -8.96
CA ASN A 206 -9.20 3.45 -10.34
C ASN A 206 -9.55 4.96 -10.41
N PRO A 207 -8.57 5.86 -10.23
CA PRO A 207 -8.86 7.28 -10.12
C PRO A 207 -9.36 7.90 -11.40
N THR A 208 -10.35 8.78 -11.25
CA THR A 208 -10.83 9.66 -12.31
C THR A 208 -9.87 10.85 -12.54
N SER A 209 -9.22 11.32 -11.46
CA SER A 209 -8.20 12.37 -11.49
C SER A 209 -7.11 12.15 -10.44
N ALA A 210 -5.97 12.83 -10.57
CA ALA A 210 -4.90 12.78 -9.57
C ALA A 210 -5.36 13.37 -8.23
N GLU A 211 -6.17 14.43 -8.28
CA GLU A 211 -6.78 15.07 -7.13
C GLU A 211 -7.78 14.14 -6.43
N ALA A 212 -8.60 13.41 -7.19
CA ALA A 212 -9.56 12.44 -6.64
C ALA A 212 -8.85 11.29 -5.93
N ALA A 213 -7.76 10.75 -6.51
CA ALA A 213 -6.90 9.76 -5.85
C ALA A 213 -6.33 10.28 -4.53
N GLU A 214 -5.85 11.52 -4.51
CA GLU A 214 -5.24 12.12 -3.33
C GLU A 214 -6.26 12.34 -2.20
N ILE A 215 -7.45 12.86 -2.54
CA ILE A 215 -8.55 13.01 -1.57
C ILE A 215 -8.99 11.64 -1.03
N ALA A 216 -9.11 10.63 -1.90
CA ALA A 216 -9.45 9.27 -1.50
C ALA A 216 -8.41 8.67 -0.53
N ARG A 217 -7.12 8.87 -0.82
CA ARG A 217 -6.03 8.45 0.06
C ARG A 217 -6.09 9.14 1.42
N GLN A 218 -6.35 10.44 1.45
CA GLN A 218 -6.53 11.21 2.69
C GLN A 218 -7.73 10.69 3.49
N ARG A 219 -8.87 10.44 2.84
CA ARG A 219 -10.06 9.85 3.46
C ARG A 219 -9.77 8.50 4.11
N LEU A 220 -9.11 7.59 3.38
CA LEU A 220 -8.78 6.26 3.91
C LEU A 220 -7.74 6.31 5.05
N THR A 221 -6.79 7.25 4.98
CA THR A 221 -5.83 7.49 6.08
C THR A 221 -6.54 8.05 7.32
N PHE A 222 -7.50 8.96 7.12
CA PHE A 222 -8.33 9.49 8.20
C PHE A 222 -9.13 8.37 8.87
N ASP A 223 -9.70 7.46 8.09
CA ASP A 223 -10.45 6.32 8.60
C ASP A 223 -9.60 5.43 9.51
N GLU A 224 -8.36 5.11 9.13
CA GLU A 224 -7.43 4.36 9.98
C GLU A 224 -7.16 5.07 11.31
N ALA A 225 -6.89 6.37 11.25
CA ALA A 225 -6.64 7.18 12.45
C ALA A 225 -7.89 7.26 13.35
N LEU A 226 -9.06 7.48 12.77
CA LEU A 226 -10.33 7.56 13.47
C LEU A 226 -10.64 6.23 14.18
N LEU A 227 -10.54 5.10 13.46
CA LEU A 227 -10.79 3.78 14.03
C LEU A 227 -9.85 3.48 15.20
N MET A 228 -8.57 3.83 15.08
CA MET A 228 -7.61 3.69 16.17
C MET A 228 -7.98 4.58 17.37
N GLN A 229 -8.36 5.84 17.15
CA GLN A 229 -8.80 6.74 18.23
C GLN A 229 -10.07 6.25 18.92
N LEU A 230 -11.06 5.79 18.15
CA LEU A 230 -12.31 5.23 18.70
C LEU A 230 -12.02 4.01 19.56
N PHE A 231 -11.14 3.10 19.10
CA PHE A 231 -10.71 1.96 19.91
C PHE A 231 -10.05 2.39 21.23
N LEU A 232 -9.15 3.38 21.20
CA LEU A 232 -8.51 3.92 22.41
C LEU A 232 -9.52 4.56 23.37
N VAL A 233 -10.52 5.27 22.85
CA VAL A 233 -11.61 5.85 23.67
C VAL A 233 -12.46 4.76 24.31
N LEU A 234 -12.81 3.71 23.58
CA LEU A 234 -13.53 2.56 24.13
C LEU A 234 -12.74 1.92 25.28
N ARG A 235 -11.44 1.66 25.08
CA ARG A 235 -10.56 1.14 26.14
C ARG A 235 -10.46 2.07 27.34
N ARG A 236 -10.33 3.37 27.11
CA ARG A 236 -10.30 4.38 28.18
C ARG A 236 -11.61 4.36 28.98
N ASN A 237 -12.75 4.22 28.31
CA ASN A 237 -14.05 4.16 28.97
C ASN A 237 -14.22 2.87 29.78
N GLU A 238 -13.77 1.72 29.27
CA GLU A 238 -13.74 0.46 30.03
C GLU A 238 -12.90 0.58 31.31
N VAL A 239 -11.69 1.13 31.22
CA VAL A 239 -10.80 1.34 32.37
C VAL A 239 -11.42 2.30 33.38
N ARG A 240 -12.07 3.37 32.91
CA ARG A 240 -12.79 4.32 33.77
C ARG A 240 -14.07 3.76 34.38
N ALA A 241 -14.69 2.76 33.77
CA ALA A 241 -15.85 2.10 34.35
C ALA A 241 -15.45 1.16 35.52
N ALA A 242 -14.20 0.69 35.52
CA ALA A 242 -13.68 -0.10 36.63
C ALA A 242 -13.51 0.76 37.89
N THR A 243 -13.87 0.20 39.03
CA THR A 243 -13.68 0.85 40.34
C THR A 243 -12.50 0.21 41.06
N THR A 244 -11.79 1.02 41.85
CA THR A 244 -10.69 0.55 42.69
C THR A 244 -10.75 1.20 44.07
N LYS A 245 -10.01 0.62 45.02
CA LYS A 245 -9.86 1.22 46.34
C LYS A 245 -8.90 2.41 46.23
N ASN A 246 -9.39 3.60 46.60
CA ASN A 246 -8.57 4.80 46.64
C ASN A 246 -7.35 4.65 47.57
N ARG A 247 -6.22 5.20 47.13
CA ARG A 247 -4.93 5.19 47.84
C ARG A 247 -4.44 6.63 48.00
N ALA A 248 -5.27 7.45 48.64
CA ALA A 248 -4.92 8.84 48.92
C ALA A 248 -3.62 8.95 49.74
N PRO A 249 -2.78 9.96 49.47
CA PRO A 249 -1.56 10.22 50.21
C PRO A 249 -1.87 10.50 51.69
N ARG A 250 -0.88 10.25 52.55
CA ARG A 250 -0.93 10.54 53.99
C ARG A 250 0.26 11.42 54.35
N ASP A 251 0.02 12.53 55.04
CA ASP A 251 1.04 13.54 55.33
C ASP A 251 2.25 12.99 56.12
N ASN A 252 2.02 12.03 57.01
CA ASN A 252 3.08 11.39 57.82
C ASN A 252 3.30 9.92 57.44
N GLY A 253 3.24 9.62 56.14
CA GLY A 253 3.40 8.26 55.60
C GLY A 253 4.83 7.89 55.19
N LEU A 254 4.95 6.74 54.50
CA LEU A 254 6.23 6.26 53.94
C LEU A 254 6.86 7.25 52.96
N LEU A 255 6.04 8.04 52.25
CA LEU A 255 6.50 9.06 51.31
C LEU A 255 7.29 10.17 52.02
N ALA A 256 6.73 10.77 53.07
CA ALA A 256 7.42 11.81 53.84
C ALA A 256 8.75 11.31 54.43
N ALA A 257 8.76 10.04 54.89
CA ALA A 257 9.98 9.40 55.37
C ALA A 257 11.01 9.17 54.24
N PHE A 258 10.55 8.83 53.02
CA PHE A 258 11.40 8.68 51.84
C PHE A 258 12.00 10.04 51.43
N ASP A 259 11.17 11.08 51.28
CA ASP A 259 11.56 12.44 50.91
C ASP A 259 12.61 13.02 51.86
N SER A 260 12.51 12.74 53.17
CA SER A 260 13.49 13.18 54.17
C SER A 260 14.88 12.54 54.04
N ARG A 261 15.01 11.43 53.30
CA ARG A 261 16.26 10.65 53.16
C ARG A 261 16.95 10.84 51.83
N ILE A 262 16.29 11.44 50.85
CA ILE A 262 16.85 11.60 49.50
C ILE A 262 17.93 12.69 49.54
N PRO A 263 19.14 12.46 49.01
CA PRO A 263 20.25 13.42 49.12
C PRO A 263 20.18 14.56 48.09
N PHE A 264 19.06 14.74 47.41
CA PHE A 264 18.86 15.74 46.37
C PHE A 264 17.43 16.27 46.39
N GLU A 265 17.22 17.46 45.84
CA GLU A 265 15.89 18.02 45.67
C GLU A 265 15.24 17.52 44.38
N LEU A 266 13.95 17.17 44.46
CA LEU A 266 13.17 16.82 43.28
C LEU A 266 13.09 18.01 42.33
N THR A 267 13.27 17.72 41.03
CA THR A 267 13.09 18.73 39.98
C THR A 267 11.65 19.21 39.91
N ALA A 268 11.41 20.36 39.29
CA ALA A 268 10.06 20.86 39.06
C ALA A 268 9.19 19.86 38.28
N GLY A 269 9.79 19.17 37.30
CA GLY A 269 9.12 18.11 36.52
C GLY A 269 8.73 16.91 37.39
N GLN A 270 9.66 16.40 38.22
CA GLN A 270 9.38 15.30 39.15
C GLN A 270 8.26 15.66 40.14
N LYS A 271 8.26 16.90 40.67
CA LYS A 271 7.18 17.39 41.55
C LYS A 271 5.83 17.46 40.84
N SER A 272 5.79 17.94 39.59
CA SER A 272 4.56 17.99 38.78
C SER A 272 3.99 16.60 38.54
N VAL A 273 4.82 15.69 38.03
CA VAL A 273 4.45 14.30 37.75
C VAL A 273 4.00 13.58 39.02
N TRP A 274 4.68 13.83 40.15
CA TRP A 274 4.27 13.26 41.44
C TRP A 274 2.86 13.72 41.84
N ASN A 275 2.56 15.01 41.71
CA ASN A 275 1.22 15.52 42.03
C ASN A 275 0.15 14.87 41.16
N GLU A 276 0.43 14.68 39.87
CA GLU A 276 -0.49 14.00 38.95
C GLU A 276 -0.72 12.52 39.35
N ILE A 277 0.35 11.78 39.66
CA ILE A 277 0.25 10.38 40.13
C ILE A 277 -0.52 10.31 41.45
N SER A 278 -0.24 11.21 42.39
CA SER A 278 -0.90 11.24 43.69
C SER A 278 -2.40 11.54 43.56
N GLN A 279 -2.79 12.42 42.63
CA GLN A 279 -4.20 12.70 42.32
C GLN A 279 -4.87 11.47 41.70
N ASP A 280 -4.21 10.81 40.76
CA ASP A 280 -4.73 9.60 40.12
C ASP A 280 -4.90 8.45 41.13
N LEU A 281 -3.95 8.25 42.05
CA LEU A 281 -4.05 7.23 43.11
C LEU A 281 -5.13 7.53 44.15
N ALA A 282 -5.48 8.80 44.35
CA ALA A 282 -6.58 9.20 45.23
C ALA A 282 -7.97 8.99 44.58
N SER A 283 -8.03 8.75 43.27
CA SER A 283 -9.26 8.50 42.52
C SER A 283 -9.95 7.18 42.90
N THR A 284 -11.24 7.08 42.56
CA THR A 284 -12.05 5.85 42.67
C THR A 284 -11.91 4.93 41.46
N HIS A 285 -11.14 5.34 40.44
CA HIS A 285 -10.90 4.58 39.22
C HIS A 285 -9.41 4.23 39.10
N PRO A 286 -9.04 3.11 38.45
CA PRO A 286 -7.64 2.76 38.23
C PRO A 286 -6.86 3.87 37.52
N MET A 287 -5.64 4.14 38.01
CA MET A 287 -4.69 5.00 37.32
C MET A 287 -4.19 4.28 36.05
N TYR A 288 -4.32 4.94 34.90
CA TYR A 288 -3.83 4.45 33.61
C TYR A 288 -2.92 5.49 32.98
N ARG A 289 -1.69 5.56 33.50
CA ARG A 289 -0.69 6.56 33.16
C ARG A 289 0.60 5.87 32.74
N LEU A 290 1.20 6.36 31.67
CA LEU A 290 2.57 6.05 31.29
C LEU A 290 3.48 7.15 31.85
N LEU A 291 4.36 6.80 32.79
CA LEU A 291 5.44 7.69 33.21
C LEU A 291 6.59 7.53 32.23
N GLN A 292 6.92 8.60 31.51
CA GLN A 292 8.01 8.63 30.54
C GLN A 292 9.05 9.67 30.95
N GLY A 293 10.31 9.29 30.85
CA GLY A 293 11.46 10.14 31.13
C GLY A 293 12.68 9.67 30.33
N ASP A 294 13.68 10.53 30.23
CA ASP A 294 14.95 10.21 29.59
C ASP A 294 15.88 9.44 30.55
N VAL A 295 16.96 8.85 30.03
CA VAL A 295 17.93 8.16 30.87
C VAL A 295 18.55 9.15 31.86
N GLY A 296 18.28 8.94 33.15
CA GLY A 296 18.76 9.80 34.25
C GLY A 296 17.74 10.82 34.78
N SER A 297 16.49 10.82 34.29
CA SER A 297 15.37 11.62 34.83
C SER A 297 14.59 10.94 35.94
#